data_AF-A0A4Q3RKG7-F1
#
_entry.id   AF-A0A4Q3RKG7-F1
#
_cell.length_a   1.000
_cell.length_b   1.000
_cell.length_c   1.000
_cell.angle_alpha   90.00
_cell.angle_beta   90.00
_cell.angle_gamma   90.00
#
_symmetry.space_group_name_H-M   'P 1'
#
loop_
_entity.id
_entity.type
_entity.pdbx_description
1 polymer ?
#
loop_
_entity_poly.entity_id
_entity_poly.type
_entity_poly.pdbx_seq_one_letter_code
_entity_poly.pdbx_strand_id
1 'polypeptide(L)'
;MSFFERLSNGWKIAMSSFKVLKENKQLIVFPIFSGISLIILSGLFSVGILAAVDWDIDNLNPDGFVQYLLLFGFYLINYFVVVFFNMALIHCTRLYFRGEEVTVEKGLKFSMSRIGVILSWAVFAATVGTILKAIQENAGIFGKIITGLIGIVWNIAVFFVVPVIAYEGLGPIAAFKRSSSLNHFYQCCLSQHQWRPSETCEPANGR
;
A
#
# COMPACT_ATOMS: atom_id res chain seq x y z
N MET A 1 14.89 10.45 -26.12
CA MET A 1 15.37 10.50 -24.73
C MET A 1 16.13 9.24 -24.43
N SER A 2 17.38 9.37 -23.99
CA SER A 2 18.23 8.24 -23.61
C SER A 2 17.72 7.57 -22.32
N PHE A 3 17.99 6.26 -22.15
CA PHE A 3 17.67 5.52 -20.91
C PHE A 3 18.27 6.21 -19.68
N PHE A 4 19.49 6.75 -19.80
CA PHE A 4 20.16 7.49 -18.71
C PHE A 4 19.47 8.81 -18.36
N GLU A 5 18.90 9.50 -19.34
CA GLU A 5 18.12 10.73 -19.09
C GLU A 5 16.83 10.40 -18.32
N ARG A 6 16.17 9.29 -18.67
CA ARG A 6 14.99 8.81 -17.94
C ARG A 6 15.33 8.45 -16.49
N LEU A 7 16.45 7.76 -16.27
CA LEU A 7 16.93 7.40 -14.94
C LEU A 7 17.29 8.65 -14.11
N SER A 8 18.00 9.61 -14.72
CA SER A 8 18.38 10.88 -14.10
C SER A 8 17.16 11.74 -13.73
N ASN A 9 16.18 11.83 -14.64
CA ASN A 9 14.92 12.53 -14.37
C ASN A 9 14.14 11.86 -13.24
N GLY A 10 14.05 10.53 -13.22
CA GLY A 10 13.43 9.78 -12.12
C GLY A 10 14.13 10.02 -10.78
N TRP A 11 15.46 10.00 -10.77
CA TRP A 11 16.28 10.29 -9.58
C TRP A 11 16.04 11.72 -9.07
N LYS A 12 15.96 12.70 -9.97
CA LYS A 12 15.68 14.10 -9.61
C LYS A 12 14.29 14.27 -8.98
N ILE A 13 13.28 13.57 -9.49
CA ILE A 13 11.92 13.56 -8.93
C ILE A 13 11.91 12.88 -7.54
N ALA A 14 12.60 11.74 -7.41
CA ALA A 14 12.72 11.03 -6.14
C ALA A 14 13.38 11.91 -5.06
N MET A 15 14.50 12.56 -5.39
CA MET A 15 15.19 13.46 -4.45
C MET A 15 14.40 14.73 -4.13
N SER A 16 13.59 15.23 -5.06
CA SER A 16 12.69 16.36 -4.80
C SER A 16 11.61 15.96 -3.79
N SER A 17 11.04 14.76 -3.94
CA SER A 17 10.06 14.20 -2.98
C SER A 17 10.71 13.93 -1.62
N PHE A 18 11.95 13.45 -1.61
CA PHE A 18 12.72 13.23 -0.38
C PHE A 18 13.05 14.54 0.34
N LYS A 19 13.32 15.62 -0.39
CA LYS A 19 13.54 16.95 0.19
C LYS A 19 12.30 17.45 0.93
N VAL A 20 11.11 17.30 0.34
CA VAL A 20 9.83 17.62 0.99
C VAL A 20 9.64 16.81 2.28
N LEU A 21 9.94 15.51 2.23
CA LEU A 21 9.86 14.64 3.40
C LEU A 21 10.85 15.06 4.50
N LYS A 22 12.06 15.48 4.11
CA LYS A 22 13.12 15.92 5.03
C LYS A 22 12.84 17.29 5.68
N GLU A 23 12.20 18.19 4.95
CA GLU A 23 11.76 19.49 5.47
C GLU A 23 10.67 19.34 6.53
N ASN A 24 9.81 18.30 6.42
CA ASN A 24 8.79 18.00 7.42
C ASN A 24 9.08 16.68 8.17
N LYS A 25 9.79 16.80 9.30
CA LYS A 25 10.15 15.66 10.17
C LYS A 25 8.95 14.77 10.55
N GLN A 26 7.74 15.31 10.61
CA GLN A 26 6.56 14.54 11.00
C GLN A 26 6.13 13.53 9.92
N LEU A 27 6.45 13.77 8.65
CA LEU A 27 6.14 12.83 7.58
C LEU A 27 7.05 11.59 7.64
N ILE A 28 8.32 11.75 8.02
CA ILE A 28 9.30 10.66 8.14
C ILE A 28 8.95 9.69 9.28
N VAL A 29 8.25 10.19 10.30
CA VAL A 29 7.86 9.39 11.46
C VAL A 29 6.97 8.21 11.08
N PHE A 30 6.08 8.35 10.07
CA PHE A 30 5.19 7.26 9.66
C PHE A 30 5.92 6.06 9.02
N PRO A 31 6.83 6.23 8.03
CA PRO A 31 7.65 5.13 7.53
C PRO A 31 8.49 4.46 8.62
N ILE A 32 9.07 5.23 9.55
CA ILE A 32 9.89 4.68 10.64
C ILE A 32 9.02 3.84 11.59
N PHE A 33 7.90 4.37 12.06
CA PHE A 33 6.98 3.61 12.91
C PHE A 33 6.41 2.39 12.18
N SER A 34 6.13 2.49 10.88
CA SER A 34 5.73 1.34 10.07
C SER A 34 6.81 0.27 10.06
N GLY A 35 8.07 0.63 9.78
CA GLY A 35 9.19 -0.32 9.75
C GLY A 35 9.44 -0.98 11.10
N ILE A 36 9.43 -0.19 12.19
CA ILE A 36 9.58 -0.70 13.56
C ILE A 36 8.41 -1.64 13.91
N SER A 37 7.17 -1.23 13.63
CA SER A 37 5.99 -2.05 13.91
C SER A 37 6.03 -3.37 13.14
N LEU A 38 6.48 -3.34 11.89
CA LEU A 38 6.64 -4.56 11.08
C LEU A 38 7.66 -5.52 11.68
N ILE A 39 8.84 -5.03 12.07
CA ILE A 39 9.89 -5.85 12.67
C ILE A 39 9.40 -6.45 13.98
N ILE A 40 8.79 -5.65 14.85
CA ILE A 40 8.27 -6.09 16.15
C ILE A 40 7.19 -7.16 15.96
N LEU A 41 6.18 -6.88 15.12
CA LEU A 41 5.05 -7.80 14.93
C LEU A 41 5.47 -9.09 14.22
N SER A 42 6.35 -8.99 13.21
CA SER A 42 6.90 -10.17 12.54
C SER A 42 7.77 -11.00 13.50
N GLY A 43 8.58 -10.34 14.32
CA GLY A 43 9.38 -10.98 15.36
C GLY A 43 8.50 -11.68 16.39
N LEU A 44 7.49 -11.00 16.92
CA LEU A 44 6.56 -11.56 17.91
C LEU A 44 5.79 -12.76 17.35
N PHE A 45 5.36 -12.68 16.09
CA PHE A 45 4.70 -13.79 15.41
C PHE A 45 5.64 -15.00 15.25
N SER A 46 6.88 -14.75 14.84
CA SER A 46 7.90 -15.80 14.68
C SER A 46 8.26 -16.44 16.02
N VAL A 47 8.43 -15.64 17.07
CA VAL A 47 8.66 -16.12 18.45
C VAL A 47 7.46 -16.92 18.95
N GLY A 48 6.23 -16.50 18.66
CA GLY A 48 5.02 -17.25 19.01
C GLY A 48 4.98 -18.63 18.37
N ILE A 49 5.39 -18.74 17.09
CA ILE A 49 5.52 -20.02 16.39
C ILE A 49 6.60 -20.89 17.03
N LEU A 50 7.79 -20.33 17.28
CA LEU A 50 8.90 -21.06 17.89
C LEU A 50 8.58 -21.56 19.30
N ALA A 51 7.90 -20.73 20.11
CA ALA A 51 7.46 -21.11 21.44
C ALA A 51 6.41 -22.23 21.40
N ALA A 52 5.56 -22.28 20.36
CA ALA A 52 4.59 -23.36 20.18
C ALA A 52 5.22 -24.71 19.79
N VAL A 53 6.49 -24.72 19.38
CA VAL A 53 7.26 -25.94 19.06
C VAL A 53 8.44 -26.15 20.03
N ASP A 54 8.37 -25.59 21.24
CA ASP A 54 9.40 -25.72 22.28
C ASP A 54 10.81 -25.28 21.83
N TRP A 55 10.88 -24.27 20.96
CA TRP A 55 12.13 -23.75 20.37
C TRP A 55 12.89 -24.76 19.49
N ASP A 56 12.24 -25.87 19.15
CA ASP A 56 12.78 -26.89 18.27
C ASP A 56 12.13 -26.79 16.89
N ILE A 57 12.87 -26.20 15.96
CA ILE A 57 12.46 -26.03 14.57
C ILE A 57 12.26 -27.35 13.82
N ASP A 58 12.84 -28.46 14.28
CA ASP A 58 12.64 -29.77 13.66
C ASP A 58 11.24 -30.33 13.97
N ASN A 59 10.59 -29.83 15.04
CA ASN A 59 9.20 -30.14 15.37
C ASN A 59 8.18 -29.29 14.59
N LEU A 60 8.63 -28.36 13.72
CA LEU A 60 7.74 -27.62 12.83
C LEU A 60 7.24 -28.51 11.69
N ASN A 61 6.23 -29.32 11.98
CA ASN A 61 5.49 -30.06 10.98
C ASN A 61 3.97 -29.74 11.06
N PRO A 62 3.58 -28.46 10.91
CA PRO A 62 2.16 -28.11 10.91
C PRO A 62 1.46 -28.76 9.71
N ASP A 63 0.23 -29.23 9.92
CA ASP A 63 -0.65 -29.66 8.84
C ASP A 63 -0.69 -28.59 7.74
N GLY A 64 -0.79 -29.00 6.47
CA GLY A 64 -0.78 -28.04 5.34
C GLY A 64 -1.81 -26.91 5.49
N PHE A 65 -2.99 -27.20 6.08
CA PHE A 65 -4.00 -26.19 6.39
C PHE A 65 -3.51 -25.19 7.45
N VAL A 66 -2.91 -25.68 8.55
CA VAL A 66 -2.39 -24.84 9.64
C VAL A 66 -1.23 -23.98 9.14
N GLN A 67 -0.34 -24.53 8.31
CA GLN A 67 0.75 -23.79 7.67
C GLN A 67 0.22 -22.61 6.85
N TYR A 68 -0.77 -22.84 5.98
CA TYR A 68 -1.35 -21.76 5.17
C TYR A 68 -2.14 -20.76 6.01
N LEU A 69 -2.77 -21.18 7.10
CA LEU A 69 -3.46 -20.29 8.03
C LEU A 69 -2.48 -19.37 8.77
N LEU A 70 -1.37 -19.92 9.27
CA LEU A 70 -0.29 -19.14 9.89
C LEU A 70 0.33 -18.15 8.89
N LEU A 71 0.60 -18.59 7.66
CA LEU A 71 1.11 -17.73 6.60
C LEU A 71 0.12 -16.60 6.26
N PHE A 72 -1.16 -16.92 6.15
CA PHE A 72 -2.21 -15.92 5.91
C PHE A 72 -2.27 -14.91 7.05
N GLY A 73 -2.25 -15.36 8.31
CA GLY A 73 -2.22 -14.48 9.49
C GLY A 73 -0.99 -13.56 9.49
N PHE A 74 0.18 -14.10 9.16
CA PHE A 74 1.41 -13.33 9.02
C PHE A 74 1.29 -12.23 7.96
N TYR A 75 0.82 -12.57 6.76
CA TYR A 75 0.60 -11.59 5.69
C TYR A 75 -0.46 -10.56 6.06
N LEU A 76 -1.57 -10.99 6.67
CA LEU A 76 -2.66 -10.10 7.09
C LEU A 76 -2.16 -9.01 8.03
N ILE A 77 -1.43 -9.38 9.08
CA ILE A 77 -0.88 -8.43 10.06
C ILE A 77 0.09 -7.46 9.38
N ASN A 78 1.01 -7.97 8.56
CA ASN A 78 2.00 -7.14 7.88
C ASN A 78 1.36 -6.16 6.89
N TYR A 79 0.44 -6.63 6.03
CA TYR A 79 -0.26 -5.77 5.08
C TYR A 79 -1.10 -4.71 5.79
N PHE A 80 -1.80 -5.09 6.88
CA PHE A 80 -2.57 -4.15 7.67
C PHE A 80 -1.71 -3.01 8.22
N VAL A 81 -0.57 -3.33 8.82
CA VAL A 81 0.36 -2.34 9.40
C VAL A 81 0.90 -1.40 8.32
N VAL A 82 1.41 -1.94 7.21
CA VAL A 82 1.95 -1.13 6.10
C VAL A 82 0.90 -0.16 5.58
N VAL A 83 -0.30 -0.67 5.31
CA VAL A 83 -1.37 0.11 4.68
C VAL A 83 -1.88 1.17 5.67
N PHE A 84 -1.98 0.84 6.95
CA PHE A 84 -2.37 1.79 8.00
C PHE A 84 -1.42 2.99 8.08
N PHE A 85 -0.11 2.77 8.17
CA PHE A 85 0.85 3.88 8.24
C PHE A 85 0.98 4.62 6.91
N ASN A 86 0.85 3.93 5.78
CA ASN A 86 0.80 4.57 4.47
C ASN A 86 -0.42 5.49 4.33
N MET A 87 -1.60 5.10 4.84
CA MET A 87 -2.78 5.97 4.87
C MET A 87 -2.53 7.23 5.69
N ALA A 88 -1.89 7.10 6.86
CA ALA A 88 -1.54 8.23 7.71
C ALA A 88 -0.58 9.18 7.00
N LEU A 89 0.46 8.64 6.37
CA LEU A 89 1.44 9.39 5.61
C LEU A 89 0.80 10.16 4.44
N ILE A 90 -0.05 9.48 3.67
CA ILE A 90 -0.75 10.06 2.51
C ILE A 90 -1.65 11.21 2.97
N HIS A 91 -2.37 11.04 4.07
CA HIS A 91 -3.21 12.08 4.66
C HIS A 91 -2.38 13.30 5.09
N CYS A 92 -1.31 13.09 5.86
CA CYS A 92 -0.44 14.16 6.31
C CYS A 92 0.28 14.87 5.15
N THR A 93 0.66 14.14 4.12
CA THR A 93 1.24 14.71 2.89
C THR A 93 0.25 15.65 2.19
N ARG A 94 -1.04 15.29 2.17
CA ARG A 94 -2.10 16.16 1.65
C ARG A 94 -2.24 17.44 2.46
N LEU A 95 -2.25 17.34 3.80
CA LEU A 95 -2.31 18.50 4.69
C LEU A 95 -1.12 19.44 4.44
N TYR A 96 0.08 18.87 4.31
CA TYR A 96 1.29 19.63 3.99
C TYR A 96 1.17 20.43 2.69
N PHE A 97 0.72 19.81 1.59
CA PHE A 97 0.57 20.50 0.31
C PHE A 97 -0.55 21.55 0.29
N ARG A 98 -1.47 21.52 1.26
CA ARG A 98 -2.52 22.52 1.44
C ARG A 98 -2.11 23.66 2.37
N GLY A 99 -0.89 23.62 2.93
CA GLY A 99 -0.45 24.57 3.94
C GLY A 99 -1.18 24.41 5.28
N GLU A 100 -1.85 23.28 5.51
CA GLU A 100 -2.51 22.96 6.77
C GLU A 100 -1.49 22.43 7.79
N GLU A 101 -1.81 22.56 9.08
CA GLU A 101 -0.97 22.04 10.15
C GLU A 101 -0.93 20.51 10.12
N VAL A 102 0.26 19.97 9.86
CA VAL A 102 0.57 18.54 9.92
C VAL A 102 0.79 18.15 11.37
N THR A 103 0.12 17.08 11.82
CA THR A 103 0.37 16.40 13.09
C THR A 103 0.30 14.89 12.92
N VAL A 104 1.12 14.13 13.66
CA VAL A 104 1.08 12.66 13.65
C VAL A 104 -0.30 12.14 14.07
N GLU A 105 -0.91 12.80 15.06
CA GLU A 105 -2.25 12.49 15.55
C GLU A 105 -3.32 12.58 14.47
N LYS A 106 -3.31 13.63 13.63
CA LYS A 106 -4.26 13.77 12.51
C LYS A 106 -4.14 12.60 11.53
N GLY A 107 -2.91 12.20 11.20
CA GLY A 107 -2.66 11.04 10.33
C GLY A 107 -3.16 9.71 10.92
N LEU A 108 -2.90 9.48 12.21
CA LEU A 108 -3.35 8.27 12.90
C LEU A 108 -4.87 8.24 13.05
N LYS A 109 -5.51 9.35 13.44
CA LYS A 109 -6.97 9.48 13.51
C LYS A 109 -7.63 9.23 12.15
N PHE A 110 -7.07 9.79 11.08
CA PHE A 110 -7.57 9.55 9.73
C PHE A 110 -7.50 8.07 9.36
N SER A 111 -6.38 7.41 9.63
CA SER A 111 -6.20 5.99 9.33
C SER A 111 -7.16 5.12 10.16
N MET A 112 -7.37 5.47 11.42
CA MET A 112 -8.35 4.81 12.29
C MET A 112 -9.78 4.95 11.76
N SER A 113 -10.14 6.11 11.18
CA SER A 113 -11.44 6.33 10.53
C SER A 113 -11.66 5.50 9.26
N ARG A 114 -10.61 4.82 8.77
CA ARG A 114 -10.59 3.97 7.57
C ARG A 114 -10.21 2.53 7.88
N ILE A 115 -10.26 2.13 9.15
CA ILE A 115 -9.80 0.81 9.59
C ILE A 115 -10.47 -0.35 8.84
N GLY A 116 -11.77 -0.26 8.53
CA GLY A 116 -12.50 -1.29 7.80
C GLY A 116 -12.03 -1.44 6.35
N VAL A 117 -11.69 -0.33 5.70
CA VAL A 117 -11.14 -0.31 4.33
C VAL A 117 -9.72 -0.88 4.33
N ILE A 118 -8.89 -0.48 5.31
CA ILE A 118 -7.53 -1.00 5.51
C ILE A 118 -7.57 -2.52 5.74
N LEU A 119 -8.46 -2.99 6.61
CA LEU A 119 -8.59 -4.41 6.92
C LEU A 119 -9.07 -5.21 5.71
N SER A 120 -10.07 -4.71 4.98
CA SER A 120 -10.58 -5.35 3.76
C SER A 120 -9.48 -5.52 2.71
N TRP A 121 -8.62 -4.51 2.56
CA TRP A 121 -7.47 -4.58 1.68
C TRP A 121 -6.41 -5.56 2.18
N ALA A 122 -6.09 -5.51 3.47
CA ALA A 122 -5.11 -6.41 4.07
C ALA A 122 -5.52 -7.88 3.92
N VAL A 123 -6.81 -8.19 4.11
CA VAL A 123 -7.38 -9.53 3.87
C VAL A 123 -7.18 -9.94 2.40
N PHE A 124 -7.58 -9.09 1.46
CA PHE A 124 -7.42 -9.38 0.03
C PHE A 124 -5.94 -9.63 -0.34
N ALA A 125 -5.06 -8.73 0.10
CA ALA A 125 -3.62 -8.82 -0.16
C ALA A 125 -3.00 -10.08 0.48
N ALA A 126 -3.42 -10.43 1.70
CA ALA A 126 -3.00 -11.64 2.37
C ALA A 126 -3.49 -12.90 1.65
N THR A 127 -4.75 -12.93 1.20
CA THR A 127 -5.30 -14.05 0.44
C THR A 127 -4.50 -14.27 -0.85
N VAL A 128 -4.27 -13.21 -1.64
CA VAL A 128 -3.48 -13.35 -2.87
C VAL A 128 -2.04 -13.75 -2.55
N GLY A 129 -1.42 -13.13 -1.54
CA GLY A 129 -0.07 -13.51 -1.08
C GLY A 129 0.03 -15.00 -0.74
N THR A 130 -0.91 -15.53 0.03
CA THR A 130 -0.96 -16.94 0.42
C THR A 130 -1.17 -17.84 -0.79
N ILE A 131 -2.08 -17.49 -1.71
CA ILE A 131 -2.30 -18.25 -2.96
C ILE A 131 -1.03 -18.28 -3.82
N LEU A 132 -0.36 -17.14 -3.97
CA LEU A 132 0.89 -17.07 -4.73
C LEU A 132 1.98 -17.94 -4.11
N LYS A 133 2.09 -17.94 -2.79
CA LYS A 133 3.03 -18.81 -2.07
C LYS A 133 2.69 -20.29 -2.27
N ALA A 134 1.42 -20.67 -2.15
CA ALA A 134 0.97 -22.04 -2.38
C ALA A 134 1.30 -22.53 -3.81
N ILE A 135 1.08 -21.67 -4.82
CA ILE A 135 1.48 -21.97 -6.20
C ILE A 135 3.00 -22.13 -6.30
N GLN A 136 3.77 -21.26 -5.65
CA GLN A 136 5.24 -21.30 -5.69
C GLN A 136 5.83 -22.56 -5.05
N GLU A 137 5.24 -23.06 -3.96
CA GLU A 137 5.70 -24.28 -3.27
C GLU A 137 5.44 -25.54 -4.09
N ASN A 138 4.35 -25.57 -4.86
CA ASN A 138 3.97 -26.71 -5.69
C ASN A 138 4.57 -26.68 -7.11
N ALA A 139 5.17 -25.56 -7.51
CA ALA A 139 5.69 -25.39 -8.85
C ALA A 139 7.22 -25.60 -8.87
N GLY A 140 7.70 -26.51 -9.73
CA GLY A 140 9.13 -26.83 -9.88
C GLY A 140 9.98 -25.63 -10.37
N ILE A 141 11.19 -25.87 -10.89
CA ILE A 141 12.11 -24.80 -11.34
C ILE A 141 11.44 -23.80 -12.32
N PHE A 142 10.63 -24.28 -13.26
CA PHE A 142 9.86 -23.43 -14.19
C PHE A 142 8.74 -22.64 -13.50
N GLY A 143 8.18 -23.20 -12.44
CA GLY A 143 7.24 -22.55 -11.55
C GLY A 143 7.81 -21.33 -10.85
N LYS A 144 9.02 -21.46 -10.30
CA LYS A 144 9.71 -20.38 -9.59
C LYS A 144 9.91 -19.14 -10.47
N ILE A 145 10.19 -19.33 -11.76
CA ILE A 145 10.35 -18.23 -12.74
C ILE A 145 9.02 -17.53 -12.99
N ILE A 146 7.94 -18.29 -13.23
CA ILE A 146 6.60 -17.74 -13.46
C ILE A 146 6.09 -17.02 -12.21
N THR A 147 6.29 -17.57 -11.01
CA THR A 147 5.93 -16.89 -9.76
C THR A 147 6.76 -15.64 -9.50
N GLY A 148 8.01 -15.59 -9.98
CA GLY A 148 8.83 -14.37 -9.95
C GLY A 148 8.22 -13.25 -10.80
N LEU A 149 7.73 -13.58 -12.00
CA LEU A 149 7.02 -12.63 -12.87
C LEU A 149 5.68 -12.20 -12.27
N ILE A 150 4.92 -13.14 -11.69
CA ILE A 150 3.66 -12.81 -11.01
C ILE A 150 3.93 -11.92 -9.78
N GLY A 151 5.04 -12.11 -9.07
CA GLY A 151 5.47 -11.22 -7.99
C GLY A 151 5.77 -9.79 -8.47
N ILE A 152 6.34 -9.63 -9.68
CA ILE A 152 6.53 -8.32 -10.30
C ILE A 152 5.18 -7.68 -10.64
N VAL A 153 4.27 -8.45 -11.26
CA VAL A 153 2.91 -7.98 -11.58
C VAL A 153 2.15 -7.60 -10.30
N TRP A 154 2.30 -8.36 -9.22
CA TRP A 154 1.71 -8.06 -7.92
C TRP A 154 2.20 -6.73 -7.35
N ASN A 155 3.51 -6.47 -7.39
CA ASN A 155 4.07 -5.19 -6.94
C ASN A 155 3.53 -4.00 -7.75
N ILE A 156 3.37 -4.18 -9.07
CA ILE A 156 2.76 -3.16 -9.94
C ILE A 156 1.28 -2.96 -9.57
N ALA A 157 0.53 -4.03 -9.35
CA ALA A 157 -0.88 -3.95 -8.97
C ALA A 157 -1.07 -3.20 -7.64
N VAL A 158 -0.24 -3.49 -6.62
CA VAL A 158 -0.30 -2.81 -5.32
C VAL A 158 -0.09 -1.30 -5.46
N PHE A 159 0.81 -0.85 -6.33
CA PHE A 159 1.04 0.58 -6.60
C PHE A 159 -0.23 1.29 -7.10
N PHE A 160 -1.04 0.64 -7.93
CA PHE A 160 -2.28 1.21 -8.45
C PHE A 160 -3.45 1.09 -7.49
N VAL A 161 -3.51 0.05 -6.67
CA VAL A 161 -4.66 -0.16 -5.79
C VAL A 161 -4.58 0.67 -4.50
N VAL A 162 -3.39 0.88 -3.94
CA VAL A 162 -3.22 1.67 -2.69
C VAL A 162 -3.83 3.09 -2.79
N PRO A 163 -3.59 3.89 -3.85
CA PRO A 163 -4.20 5.21 -4.00
C PRO A 163 -5.73 5.16 -4.14
N VAL A 164 -6.27 4.18 -4.85
CA VAL A 164 -7.73 4.08 -5.06
C VAL A 164 -8.45 3.75 -3.76
N ILE A 165 -7.86 2.87 -2.96
CA ILE A 165 -8.37 2.51 -1.62
C ILE A 165 -8.29 3.70 -0.67
N ALA A 166 -7.22 4.48 -0.75
CA ALA A 166 -7.02 5.65 0.11
C ALA A 166 -8.09 6.74 -0.06
N TYR A 167 -8.55 6.95 -1.30
CA TYR A 167 -9.30 8.15 -1.65
C TYR A 167 -10.76 7.88 -2.01
N GLU A 168 -11.10 6.69 -2.50
CA GLU A 168 -12.49 6.41 -2.89
C GLU A 168 -13.25 5.58 -1.85
N GLY A 169 -12.58 5.03 -0.82
CA GLY A 169 -13.23 4.19 0.20
C GLY A 169 -13.88 2.92 -0.39
N LEU A 170 -13.56 2.60 -1.64
CA LEU A 170 -14.10 1.47 -2.37
C LEU A 170 -13.38 0.18 -1.95
N GLY A 171 -14.13 -0.93 -1.87
CA GLY A 171 -13.56 -2.24 -1.68
C GLY A 171 -12.59 -2.64 -2.82
N PRO A 172 -11.70 -3.61 -2.62
CA PRO A 172 -10.61 -3.95 -3.54
C PRO A 172 -11.04 -4.17 -4.99
N ILE A 173 -12.19 -4.82 -5.18
CA ILE A 173 -12.76 -5.15 -6.51
C ILE A 173 -13.29 -3.89 -7.22
N ALA A 174 -13.92 -2.99 -6.47
CA ALA A 174 -14.44 -1.73 -7.00
C ALA A 174 -13.29 -0.76 -7.32
N ALA A 175 -12.22 -0.78 -6.53
CA ALA A 175 -11.00 -0.01 -6.79
C ALA A 175 -10.32 -0.41 -8.11
N PHE A 176 -10.23 -1.71 -8.38
CA PHE A 176 -9.67 -2.22 -9.64
C PHE A 176 -10.52 -1.81 -10.86
N LYS A 177 -11.86 -1.90 -10.77
CA LYS A 177 -12.77 -1.47 -11.85
C LYS A 177 -12.75 0.04 -12.08
N ARG A 178 -12.44 0.85 -11.07
CA ARG A 178 -12.38 2.30 -11.23
C ARG A 178 -11.11 2.75 -11.95
N SER A 179 -9.96 2.13 -11.67
CA SER A 179 -8.68 2.55 -12.29
C SER A 179 -8.72 2.44 -13.82
N SER A 180 -9.46 1.48 -14.38
CA SER A 180 -9.68 1.37 -15.82
C SER A 180 -10.60 2.45 -16.40
N SER A 181 -11.50 3.02 -15.59
CA SER A 181 -12.39 4.13 -16.00
C SER A 181 -11.74 5.51 -15.98
N LEU A 182 -10.61 5.68 -15.28
CA LEU A 182 -9.90 6.96 -15.16
C LEU A 182 -9.18 7.39 -16.45
N ASN A 183 -9.07 6.52 -17.46
CA ASN A 183 -8.56 6.89 -18.79
C ASN A 183 -9.46 7.90 -19.53
N HIS A 184 -10.71 8.09 -19.09
CA HIS A 184 -11.61 9.07 -19.71
C HIS A 184 -11.48 10.48 -19.10
N PHE A 185 -11.08 10.60 -17.82
CA PHE A 185 -11.08 11.89 -17.12
C PHE A 185 -9.91 12.79 -17.53
N TYR A 186 -8.77 12.22 -17.92
CA TYR A 186 -7.62 12.97 -18.42
C TYR A 186 -7.87 13.62 -19.79
N GLN A 187 -8.72 13.02 -20.64
CA GLN A 187 -9.06 13.63 -21.94
C GLN A 187 -9.85 14.93 -21.80
N CYS A 188 -10.71 15.04 -20.78
CA CYS A 188 -11.49 16.26 -20.56
C CYS A 188 -10.59 17.42 -20.10
N CYS A 189 -9.64 17.15 -19.19
CA CYS A 189 -8.75 18.17 -18.62
C CYS A 189 -7.67 18.67 -19.61
N LEU A 190 -7.21 17.83 -20.55
CA LEU A 190 -6.24 18.23 -21.58
C LEU A 190 -6.87 19.00 -22.76
N SER A 191 -8.20 18.94 -22.94
CA SER A 191 -8.87 19.65 -24.03
C SER A 191 -9.15 21.14 -23.74
N GLN A 192 -9.07 21.57 -22.48
CA GLN A 192 -9.26 22.97 -22.09
C GLN A 192 -8.00 23.52 -21.43
N HIS A 193 -7.04 23.90 -22.29
CA HIS A 193 -5.85 24.66 -21.95
C HIS A 193 -6.19 26.08 -21.46
N GLN A 194 -6.77 26.24 -20.26
CA GLN A 194 -6.67 27.49 -19.52
C GLN A 194 -6.94 27.28 -18.02
N TRP A 195 -5.87 27.09 -17.25
CA TRP A 195 -5.92 27.12 -15.79
C TRP A 195 -6.13 28.58 -15.34
N ARG A 196 -7.37 29.00 -15.10
CA ARG A 196 -7.69 30.28 -14.43
C ARG A 196 -7.89 30.03 -12.93
N PRO A 197 -7.08 30.64 -12.04
CA PRO A 197 -7.23 30.50 -10.61
C PRO A 197 -8.18 31.57 -10.09
N SER A 198 -9.49 31.35 -10.23
CA SER A 198 -10.56 31.98 -9.44
C SER A 198 -11.87 31.62 -10.11
N GLU A 199 -12.66 30.77 -9.47
CA GLU A 199 -14.12 30.90 -9.35
C GLU A 199 -14.65 29.65 -8.65
N THR A 200 -15.36 29.90 -7.55
CA THR A 200 -16.05 28.93 -6.73
C THR A 200 -17.12 28.21 -7.54
N CYS A 201 -17.08 26.88 -7.58
CA CYS A 201 -18.16 26.08 -8.16
C CYS A 201 -19.43 26.24 -7.32
N GLU A 202 -20.40 27.02 -7.82
CA GLU A 202 -21.76 27.05 -7.31
C GLU A 202 -22.59 25.94 -7.99
N PRO A 203 -23.46 25.21 -7.27
CA PRO A 203 -24.19 24.11 -7.85
C PRO A 203 -25.34 24.63 -8.72
N ALA A 204 -25.38 24.20 -9.98
CA ALA A 204 -26.50 24.47 -10.87
C ALA A 204 -27.77 23.78 -10.35
N ASN A 205 -28.73 24.60 -9.91
CA ASN A 205 -30.10 24.22 -9.61
C ASN A 205 -30.84 23.95 -10.93
N GLY A 206 -31.23 22.70 -11.17
CA GLY A 206 -32.02 22.30 -12.32
C GLY A 206 -33.52 22.42 -12.03
N ARG A 207 -34.19 23.31 -12.76
CA ARG A 207 -35.61 23.17 -13.10
C ARG A 207 -35.76 22.18 -14.24
#